data_AF-A0AAV4XFV2-F1
#
_entry.id   AF-A0AAV4XFV2-F1
#
_cell.length_a   1.000
_cell.length_b   1.000
_cell.length_c   1.000
_cell.angle_alpha   90.00
_cell.angle_beta   90.00
_cell.angle_gamma   90.00
#
_symmetry.space_group_name_H-M   'P 1'
#
loop_
_entity.id
_entity.type
_entity.pdbx_description
1 polymer ?
#
loop_
_entity_poly.entity_id
_entity_poly.type
_entity_poly.pdbx_seq_one_letter_code
_entity_poly.pdbx_strand_id
1 'polypeptide(L)'
;MRGTTWNTVKPILKVLQEAFPIKIHTAYIIKPENFWQKQRTSLGSAKYKFETSMISVETLSKYIDPSQLTITRKFYLKATDLLNRMEAVKDDLTKNEFADDVPTAKSMIDAHSSLKKRIIQVPVEDIDLEGQQVLHNSGGSCDSGYSSRDSGPAGMAGNVDFQNAVPQVVQLLENIHVTRQHLLQLWHIRKVKLDQCLQLRLYEQDAQKMFVMSNSWQCALQMFDWIYHNRDLFLVSYVDIGLVYQEAKDLQEEHTHFTRSSMNVYVKYQPHPISSF
;
A
#
# COMPACT_ATOMS: atom_id res chain seq x y z
N MET A 1 54.90 5.04 -12.62
CA MET A 1 54.39 6.36 -12.16
C MET A 1 54.24 6.29 -10.63
N ARG A 2 55.22 6.80 -9.87
CA ARG A 2 55.24 6.78 -8.40
C ARG A 2 54.70 8.10 -7.86
N GLY A 3 53.39 8.30 -7.94
CA GLY A 3 52.71 9.43 -7.28
C GLY A 3 52.41 9.05 -5.83
N THR A 4 52.77 9.91 -4.88
CA THR A 4 52.36 9.69 -3.48
C THR A 4 50.89 10.09 -3.33
N THR A 5 50.07 9.23 -2.72
CA THR A 5 48.67 9.52 -2.36
C THR A 5 48.53 10.72 -1.41
N TRP A 6 49.64 11.18 -0.83
CA TRP A 6 49.70 12.36 0.03
C TRP A 6 49.30 13.67 -0.68
N ASN A 7 49.57 13.79 -1.98
CA ASN A 7 49.27 15.00 -2.73
C ASN A 7 47.76 15.27 -2.89
N THR A 8 46.89 14.27 -2.67
CA THR A 8 45.43 14.41 -2.77
C THR A 8 44.74 14.80 -1.46
N VAL A 9 45.44 14.68 -0.31
CA VAL A 9 44.85 14.96 1.01
C VAL A 9 44.45 16.43 1.15
N LYS A 10 45.31 17.37 0.76
CA LYS A 10 45.03 18.81 0.86
C LYS A 10 43.80 19.25 0.04
N PRO A 11 43.66 18.86 -1.25
CA PRO A 11 42.42 19.10 -2.00
C PRO A 11 41.17 18.55 -1.32
N ILE A 12 41.22 17.33 -0.77
CA ILE A 12 40.07 16.72 -0.08
C ILE A 12 39.68 17.53 1.16
N LEU A 13 40.63 17.92 2.02
CA LEU A 13 40.36 18.73 3.21
C LEU A 13 39.76 20.10 2.85
N LYS A 14 40.21 20.69 1.73
CA LYS A 14 39.65 21.95 1.21
C LYS A 14 38.19 21.77 0.76
N VAL A 15 37.88 20.72 0.01
CA VAL A 15 36.50 20.40 -0.41
C VAL A 15 35.62 20.12 0.80
N LEU A 16 36.11 19.36 1.78
CA LEU A 16 35.37 19.07 3.01
C LEU A 16 35.03 20.35 3.78
N GLN A 17 35.96 21.29 3.87
CA GLN A 17 35.71 22.59 4.50
C GLN A 17 34.69 23.45 3.74
N GLU A 18 34.72 23.42 2.40
CA GLU A 18 33.80 24.19 1.55
C GLU A 18 32.39 23.59 1.54
N ALA A 19 32.27 22.26 1.48
CA ALA A 19 31.01 21.54 1.44
C ALA A 19 30.36 21.40 2.84
N PHE A 20 31.16 21.32 3.91
CA PHE A 20 30.69 21.04 5.26
C PHE A 20 31.31 21.98 6.32
N PRO A 21 31.18 23.32 6.16
CA PRO A 21 31.95 24.31 6.94
C PRO A 21 31.72 24.31 8.46
N ILE A 22 30.67 23.64 8.96
CA ILE A 22 30.27 23.60 10.38
C ILE A 22 30.01 22.15 10.87
N LYS A 23 30.01 21.16 9.96
CA LYS A 23 29.64 19.77 10.31
C LYS A 23 30.82 18.86 10.61
N ILE A 24 32.05 19.31 10.35
CA ILE A 24 33.25 18.52 10.59
C ILE A 24 33.96 19.14 11.80
N HIS A 25 34.09 18.37 12.88
CA HIS A 25 34.81 18.80 14.08
C HIS A 25 36.28 18.44 13.99
N THR A 26 36.57 17.18 13.61
CA THR A 26 37.93 16.63 13.51
C THR A 26 38.04 15.72 12.28
N ALA A 27 39.15 15.83 11.54
CA ALA A 27 39.52 14.94 10.46
C ALA A 27 40.76 14.13 10.85
N TYR A 28 40.59 12.81 10.95
CA TYR A 28 41.68 11.88 11.21
C TYR A 28 42.30 11.40 9.90
N ILE A 29 43.61 11.64 9.75
CA ILE A 29 44.38 11.27 8.56
C ILE A 29 45.31 10.12 8.94
N ILE A 30 45.11 8.98 8.30
CA ILE A 30 45.91 7.78 8.56
C ILE A 30 47.30 7.96 7.93
N LYS A 31 48.34 7.89 8.75
CA LYS A 31 49.73 7.96 8.31
C LYS A 31 50.07 6.73 7.45
N PRO A 32 50.68 6.91 6.26
CA PRO A 32 51.21 5.79 5.51
C PRO A 32 52.36 5.12 6.29
N GLU A 33 52.36 3.79 6.35
CA GLU A 33 53.36 3.03 7.11
C GLU A 33 54.68 2.86 6.36
N ASN A 34 54.67 3.07 5.05
CA ASN A 34 55.85 2.96 4.18
C ASN A 34 56.96 3.93 4.60
N PHE A 35 58.16 3.40 4.88
CA PHE A 35 59.34 4.11 5.37
C PHE A 35 59.68 5.38 4.54
N TRP A 36 59.57 5.30 3.21
CA TRP A 36 59.81 6.43 2.28
C TRP A 36 58.71 7.49 2.25
N GLN A 37 57.50 7.17 2.71
CA GLN A 37 56.37 8.11 2.79
C GLN A 37 56.36 8.86 4.14
N LYS A 38 56.89 8.26 5.21
CA LYS A 38 57.03 8.91 6.54
C LYS A 38 57.76 10.26 6.45
N GLN A 39 58.83 10.35 5.65
CA GLN A 39 59.63 11.58 5.52
C GLN A 39 58.94 12.72 4.74
N ARG A 40 57.85 12.45 4.01
CA ARG A 40 57.16 13.44 3.13
C ARG A 40 55.76 13.82 3.61
N THR A 41 55.36 13.36 4.80
CA THR A 41 54.02 13.59 5.37
C THR A 41 54.00 14.83 6.27
N SER A 42 54.17 16.02 5.69
CA SER A 42 53.86 17.27 6.39
C SER A 42 52.59 17.89 5.83
N LEU A 43 51.61 18.10 6.72
CA LEU A 43 50.54 19.06 6.48
C LEU A 43 51.19 20.43 6.67
N GLY A 44 51.75 21.01 5.61
CA GLY A 44 52.20 22.42 5.66
C GLY A 44 51.07 23.33 6.16
N SER A 45 51.41 24.54 6.62
CA SER A 45 50.63 25.48 7.48
C SER A 45 49.22 25.94 7.03
N ALA A 46 48.43 25.09 6.36
CA ALA A 46 47.04 25.33 6.04
C ALA A 46 46.20 25.20 7.31
N LYS A 47 45.64 26.32 7.78
CA LYS A 47 44.66 26.34 8.87
C LYS A 47 43.29 25.99 8.30
N TYR A 48 42.78 24.80 8.62
CA TYR A 48 41.41 24.41 8.33
C TYR A 48 40.46 24.84 9.46
N LYS A 49 39.16 24.96 9.16
CA LYS A 49 38.10 25.30 10.14
C LYS A 49 37.79 24.17 11.13
N PHE A 50 38.39 23.00 10.95
CA PHE A 50 38.23 21.82 11.77
C PHE A 50 39.60 21.27 12.15
N GLU A 51 39.67 20.51 13.24
CA GLU A 51 40.92 19.93 13.72
C GLU A 51 41.41 18.84 12.76
N THR A 52 42.71 18.78 12.50
CA THR A 52 43.31 17.71 11.67
C THR A 52 44.33 16.96 12.51
N SER A 53 44.13 15.64 12.65
CA SER A 53 45.02 14.80 13.46
C SER A 53 45.58 13.65 12.64
N MET A 54 46.88 13.42 12.78
CA MET A 54 47.62 12.41 12.03
C MET A 54 47.85 11.17 12.90
N ILE A 55 47.14 10.08 12.62
CA ILE A 55 47.12 8.87 13.46
C ILE A 55 47.60 7.63 12.69
N SER A 56 48.04 6.59 13.39
CA SER A 56 48.29 5.27 12.77
C SER A 56 46.98 4.47 12.68
N VAL A 57 46.95 3.45 11.83
CA VAL A 57 45.79 2.53 11.77
C VAL A 57 45.53 1.87 13.12
N GLU A 58 46.60 1.48 13.83
CA GLU A 58 46.55 0.84 15.15
C GLU A 58 45.95 1.73 16.25
N THR A 59 46.06 3.05 16.10
CA THR A 59 45.54 4.01 17.09
C THR A 59 44.15 4.52 16.75
N LEU A 60 43.61 4.19 15.57
CA LEU A 60 42.29 4.61 15.12
C LEU A 60 41.16 4.16 16.06
N SER A 61 41.25 2.95 16.60
CA SER A 61 40.28 2.39 17.55
C SER A 61 40.18 3.15 18.88
N LYS A 62 41.18 3.99 19.21
CA LYS A 62 41.15 4.86 20.39
C LYS A 62 40.29 6.11 20.19
N TYR A 63 40.05 6.48 18.93
CA TYR A 63 39.29 7.68 18.56
C TYR A 63 37.94 7.35 17.93
N ILE A 64 37.80 6.15 17.35
CA ILE A 64 36.59 5.68 16.68
C ILE A 64 36.28 4.27 17.18
N ASP A 65 35.13 4.09 17.84
CA ASP A 65 34.62 2.76 18.19
C ASP A 65 33.98 2.10 16.94
N PRO A 66 34.55 1.00 16.42
CA PRO A 66 34.04 0.33 15.21
C PRO A 66 32.64 -0.26 15.37
N SER A 67 32.24 -0.58 16.60
CA SER A 67 30.92 -1.15 16.89
C SER A 67 29.80 -0.13 16.66
N GLN A 68 30.07 1.15 16.93
CA GLN A 68 29.09 2.25 16.87
C GLN A 68 28.68 2.64 15.44
N LEU A 69 29.61 2.54 14.48
CA LEU A 69 29.34 2.82 13.05
C LEU A 69 28.46 1.74 12.41
N THR A 70 28.61 0.49 12.84
CA THR A 70 27.96 -0.66 12.21
C THR A 70 26.52 -0.82 12.68
N ILE A 71 26.24 -0.61 13.97
CA ILE A 71 24.91 -0.77 14.56
C ILE A 71 23.96 0.32 14.04
N THR A 72 24.37 1.59 14.15
CA THR A 72 23.58 2.75 13.70
C THR A 72 23.24 2.67 12.22
N ARG A 73 24.21 2.32 11.35
CA ARG A 73 23.98 2.18 9.92
C ARG A 73 23.03 1.03 9.58
N LYS A 74 23.14 -0.11 10.27
CA LYS A 74 22.23 -1.26 10.06
C LYS A 74 20.79 -0.90 10.42
N PHE A 75 20.59 -0.19 11.53
CA PHE A 75 19.27 0.31 11.92
C PHE A 75 18.66 1.20 10.84
N TYR A 76 19.38 2.24 10.38
CA TYR A 76 18.87 3.15 9.35
C TYR A 76 18.50 2.43 8.04
N LEU A 77 19.30 1.46 7.61
CA LEU A 77 18.99 0.67 6.40
C LEU A 77 17.70 -0.13 6.55
N LYS A 78 17.52 -0.81 7.69
CA LYS A 78 16.30 -1.59 7.95
C LYS A 78 15.06 -0.72 8.10
N ALA A 79 15.18 0.39 8.82
CA ALA A 79 14.09 1.35 8.98
C ALA A 79 13.66 1.96 7.63
N THR A 80 14.63 2.26 6.75
CA THR A 80 14.36 2.76 5.40
C THR A 80 13.68 1.70 4.52
N ASP A 81 14.16 0.45 4.55
CA ASP A 81 13.50 -0.67 3.86
C ASP A 81 12.05 -0.83 4.32
N LEU A 82 11.81 -0.73 5.64
CA LEU A 82 10.49 -0.85 6.22
C LEU A 82 9.54 0.26 5.74
N LEU A 83 10.02 1.51 5.74
CA LEU A 83 9.26 2.65 5.23
C LEU A 83 8.93 2.50 3.73
N ASN A 84 9.88 2.01 2.92
CA ASN A 84 9.63 1.74 1.50
C ASN A 84 8.54 0.66 1.30
N ARG A 85 8.57 -0.40 2.12
CA ARG A 85 7.55 -1.45 2.10
C ARG A 85 6.18 -0.91 2.53
N MET A 86 6.15 -0.02 3.51
CA MET A 86 4.93 0.67 3.95
C MET A 86 4.37 1.57 2.86
N GLU A 87 5.21 2.32 2.14
CA GLU A 87 4.78 3.17 1.03
C GLU A 87 4.17 2.33 -0.11
N ALA A 88 4.76 1.18 -0.45
CA ALA A 88 4.17 0.27 -1.44
C ALA A 88 2.77 -0.23 -1.03
N VAL A 89 2.52 -0.45 0.27
CA VAL A 89 1.18 -0.79 0.76
C VAL A 89 0.24 0.41 0.68
N LYS A 90 0.73 1.62 0.96
CA LYS A 90 -0.05 2.86 0.83
C LYS A 90 -0.51 3.08 -0.61
N ASP A 91 0.36 2.86 -1.59
CA ASP A 91 0.02 2.97 -3.01
C ASP A 91 -1.10 1.99 -3.37
N ASP A 92 -1.00 0.73 -2.93
CA ASP A 92 -2.06 -0.26 -3.14
C ASP A 92 -3.39 0.15 -2.47
N LEU A 93 -3.33 0.76 -1.28
CA LEU A 93 -4.51 1.21 -0.54
C LEU A 93 -5.19 2.45 -1.14
N THR A 94 -4.46 3.27 -1.89
CA THR A 94 -5.01 4.53 -2.45
C THR A 94 -5.60 4.39 -3.86
N LYS A 95 -5.41 3.25 -4.53
CA LYS A 95 -6.01 2.95 -5.85
C LYS A 95 -7.55 3.05 -5.83
N ASN A 96 -8.13 4.06 -6.45
CA ASN A 96 -9.59 4.23 -6.55
C ASN A 96 -10.16 3.45 -7.75
N GLU A 97 -10.11 2.13 -7.66
CA GLU A 97 -10.74 1.24 -8.64
C GLU A 97 -11.89 0.51 -7.96
N PHE A 98 -13.03 0.40 -8.67
CA PHE A 98 -14.22 -0.29 -8.20
C PHE A 98 -14.67 -1.31 -9.24
N ALA A 99 -15.27 -2.39 -8.79
CA ALA A 99 -15.72 -3.47 -9.65
C ALA A 99 -17.04 -3.14 -10.36
N ASP A 100 -17.17 -3.59 -11.60
CA ASP A 100 -18.41 -3.45 -12.36
C ASP A 100 -19.42 -4.56 -12.08
N ASP A 101 -18.98 -5.69 -11.53
CA ASP A 101 -19.78 -6.88 -11.26
C ASP A 101 -19.51 -7.49 -9.87
N VAL A 102 -20.41 -8.36 -9.42
CA VAL A 102 -20.34 -9.02 -8.10
C VAL A 102 -19.10 -9.93 -7.95
N PRO A 103 -18.76 -10.82 -8.91
CA PRO A 103 -17.54 -11.63 -8.84
C PRO A 103 -16.26 -10.80 -8.66
N THR A 104 -16.08 -9.75 -9.45
CA THR A 104 -14.92 -8.86 -9.40
C THR A 104 -14.89 -8.11 -8.07
N ALA A 105 -16.04 -7.64 -7.56
CA ALA A 105 -16.12 -6.98 -6.25
C ALA A 105 -15.65 -7.89 -5.11
N LYS A 106 -16.06 -9.18 -5.13
CA LYS A 106 -15.61 -10.18 -4.15
C LYS A 106 -14.11 -10.44 -4.23
N SER A 107 -13.58 -10.60 -5.44
CA SER A 107 -12.14 -10.76 -5.68
C SER A 107 -11.33 -9.58 -5.13
N MET A 108 -11.82 -8.34 -5.32
CA MET A 108 -11.18 -7.14 -4.77
C MET A 108 -11.19 -7.11 -3.23
N ILE A 109 -12.26 -7.57 -2.58
CA ILE A 109 -12.33 -7.70 -1.12
C ILE A 109 -11.34 -8.75 -0.62
N ASP A 110 -11.23 -9.88 -1.30
CA ASP A 110 -10.28 -10.95 -0.96
C ASP A 110 -8.83 -10.46 -1.11
N ALA A 111 -8.51 -9.77 -2.21
CA ALA A 111 -7.22 -9.13 -2.40
C ALA A 111 -6.93 -8.09 -1.30
N HIS A 112 -7.91 -7.27 -0.92
CA HIS A 112 -7.80 -6.29 0.16
C HIS A 112 -7.52 -6.94 1.54
N SER A 113 -8.03 -8.13 1.78
CA SER A 113 -7.76 -8.89 3.01
C SER A 113 -6.27 -9.24 3.16
N SER A 114 -5.57 -9.49 2.05
CA SER A 114 -4.14 -9.79 2.03
C SER A 114 -3.28 -8.57 2.39
N LEU A 115 -3.73 -7.35 2.04
CA LEU A 115 -3.04 -6.11 2.39
C LEU A 115 -2.99 -5.91 3.91
N LYS A 116 -4.05 -6.27 4.65
CA LYS A 116 -4.04 -6.21 6.11
C LYS A 116 -2.92 -7.06 6.72
N LYS A 117 -2.72 -8.27 6.18
CA LYS A 117 -1.66 -9.17 6.64
C LYS A 117 -0.29 -8.54 6.43
N ARG A 118 -0.07 -7.90 5.28
CA ARG A 118 1.19 -7.17 4.98
C ARG A 118 1.46 -6.03 5.96
N ILE A 119 0.44 -5.29 6.41
CA ILE A 119 0.58 -4.19 7.40
C ILE A 119 0.90 -4.75 8.79
N ILE A 120 0.26 -5.85 9.19
CA ILE A 120 0.46 -6.45 10.52
C ILE A 120 1.84 -7.12 10.61
N GLN A 121 2.29 -7.77 9.54
CA GLN A 121 3.59 -8.47 9.47
C GLN A 121 4.81 -7.53 9.37
N VAL A 122 4.61 -6.21 9.34
CA VAL A 122 5.69 -5.22 9.48
C VAL A 122 6.29 -5.40 10.89
N PRO A 123 7.56 -5.83 11.02
CA PRO A 123 8.20 -6.08 12.31
C PRO A 123 8.65 -4.78 12.95
N VAL A 124 7.69 -3.96 13.38
CA VAL A 124 7.99 -2.68 14.03
C VAL A 124 8.69 -2.91 15.36
N GLU A 125 8.34 -4.00 16.04
CA GLU A 125 8.88 -4.39 17.34
C GLU A 125 10.38 -4.71 17.25
N ASP A 126 10.83 -5.34 16.16
CA ASP A 126 12.25 -5.63 15.92
C ASP A 126 13.04 -4.33 15.68
N ILE A 127 12.46 -3.39 14.93
CA ILE A 127 13.07 -2.07 14.69
C ILE A 127 13.10 -1.22 15.97
N ASP A 128 12.08 -1.33 16.83
CA ASP A 128 12.06 -0.68 18.13
C ASP A 128 13.19 -1.18 19.03
N LEU A 129 13.39 -2.50 19.11
CA LEU A 129 14.50 -3.11 19.87
C LEU A 129 15.85 -2.65 19.35
N GLU A 130 16.05 -2.64 18.03
CA GLU A 130 17.29 -2.15 17.42
C GLU A 130 17.49 -0.64 17.64
N GLY A 131 16.42 0.15 17.56
CA GLY A 131 16.43 1.58 17.85
C GLY A 131 16.81 1.87 19.30
N GLN A 132 16.24 1.13 20.26
CA GLN A 132 16.60 1.21 21.67
C GLN A 132 18.07 0.84 21.91
N GLN A 133 18.60 -0.19 21.22
CA GLN A 133 20.01 -0.54 21.30
C GLN A 133 20.92 0.57 20.77
N VAL A 134 20.54 1.23 19.66
CA VAL A 134 21.27 2.39 19.12
C VAL A 134 21.25 3.54 20.15
N LEU A 135 20.10 3.83 20.74
CA LEU A 135 19.94 4.90 21.73
C LEU A 135 20.72 4.63 23.02
N HIS A 136 20.70 3.40 23.53
CA HIS A 136 21.45 2.99 24.73
C HIS A 136 22.96 3.05 24.50
N ASN A 137 23.44 2.72 23.29
CA ASN A 137 24.84 2.91 22.95
C ASN A 137 25.21 4.40 22.85
N SER A 138 24.22 5.28 22.59
CA SER A 138 24.39 6.74 22.43
C SER A 138 24.40 7.55 23.71
N GLY A 139 23.49 7.24 24.62
CA GLY A 139 23.52 7.76 25.97
C GLY A 139 24.43 6.86 26.79
N GLY A 140 25.74 7.07 26.69
CA GLY A 140 26.71 6.31 27.47
C GLY A 140 26.27 6.14 28.93
N SER A 141 26.31 4.89 29.38
CA SER A 141 26.08 4.44 30.76
C SER A 141 26.49 5.49 31.79
N CYS A 142 25.49 6.15 32.39
CA CYS A 142 25.64 6.97 33.57
C CYS A 142 24.80 6.38 34.71
N ASP A 143 24.92 5.08 34.94
CA ASP A 143 24.42 4.48 36.18
C ASP A 143 25.32 3.33 36.63
N SER A 144 26.25 3.66 37.53
CA SER A 144 26.60 2.80 38.67
C SER A 144 27.56 3.57 39.58
N GLY A 145 27.09 3.84 40.80
CA GLY A 145 27.80 4.60 41.80
C GLY A 145 29.04 3.92 42.39
N TYR A 146 29.76 4.74 43.16
CA TYR A 146 30.85 4.43 44.11
C TYR A 146 32.20 3.95 43.52
N SER A 147 33.16 4.89 43.43
CA SER A 147 34.48 4.79 44.10
C SER A 147 35.40 5.98 43.79
N SER A 148 35.70 6.70 44.87
CA SER A 148 36.88 7.51 45.20
C SER A 148 37.97 7.81 44.15
N ARG A 149 38.19 9.12 43.96
CA ARG A 149 39.48 9.87 43.81
C ARG A 149 40.50 9.37 42.77
N ASP A 150 40.63 10.06 41.64
CA ASP A 150 41.67 11.10 41.43
C ASP A 150 41.53 11.78 40.05
N SER A 151 41.44 13.11 40.08
CA SER A 151 41.89 14.09 39.07
C SER A 151 41.82 13.80 37.55
N GLY A 152 40.77 14.32 36.89
CA GLY A 152 40.72 14.66 35.46
C GLY A 152 39.33 15.15 35.07
N PRO A 153 39.14 16.18 34.22
CA PRO A 153 37.81 16.66 33.88
C PRO A 153 37.10 15.58 33.06
N ALA A 154 36.24 14.79 33.72
CA ALA A 154 35.24 13.95 33.08
C ALA A 154 34.13 14.86 32.53
N GLY A 155 34.46 15.59 31.47
CA GLY A 155 33.56 16.49 30.77
C GLY A 155 33.94 16.47 29.30
N MET A 156 33.03 15.95 28.47
CA MET A 156 33.14 15.76 27.01
C MET A 156 34.00 14.54 26.63
N ALA A 157 33.54 13.57 25.85
CA ALA A 157 32.61 13.69 24.74
C ALA A 157 31.76 12.42 24.61
N GLY A 158 30.47 12.51 24.91
CA GLY A 158 29.52 11.81 24.06
C GLY A 158 29.74 12.34 22.64
N ASN A 159 30.04 11.46 21.70
CA ASN A 159 30.33 11.83 20.32
C ASN A 159 29.22 12.78 19.82
N VAL A 160 29.58 14.02 19.46
CA VAL A 160 28.61 15.09 19.11
C VAL A 160 27.71 14.65 17.97
N ASP A 161 28.25 13.88 17.02
CA ASP A 161 27.49 13.30 15.92
C ASP A 161 26.41 12.32 16.40
N PHE A 162 26.63 11.68 17.54
CA PHE A 162 25.71 10.70 18.10
C PHE A 162 24.63 11.34 18.97
N GLN A 163 24.98 12.40 19.71
CA GLN A 163 23.99 13.26 20.36
C GLN A 163 23.03 13.88 19.33
N ASN A 164 23.52 14.19 18.12
CA ASN A 164 22.69 14.62 16.99
C ASN A 164 21.89 13.48 16.32
N ALA A 165 22.34 12.23 16.43
CA ALA A 165 21.66 11.06 15.86
C ALA A 165 20.50 10.54 16.74
N VAL A 166 20.59 10.69 18.07
CA VAL A 166 19.53 10.33 19.03
C VAL A 166 18.14 10.87 18.64
N PRO A 167 17.94 12.19 18.41
CA PRO A 167 16.63 12.70 18.04
C PRO A 167 16.16 12.19 16.67
N GLN A 168 17.08 11.89 15.75
CA GLN A 168 16.74 11.33 14.43
C GLN A 168 16.25 9.89 14.54
N VAL A 169 16.88 9.07 15.39
CA VAL A 169 16.45 7.69 15.65
C VAL A 169 15.05 7.68 16.27
N VAL A 170 14.80 8.52 17.29
CA VAL A 170 13.48 8.64 17.93
C VAL A 170 12.42 9.08 16.92
N GLN A 171 12.71 10.11 16.11
CA GLN A 171 11.79 10.58 15.09
C GLN A 171 11.48 9.51 14.03
N LEU A 172 12.47 8.69 13.66
CA LEU A 172 12.29 7.62 12.70
C LEU A 172 11.40 6.50 13.23
N LEU A 173 11.59 6.10 14.50
CA LEU A 173 10.71 5.15 15.18
C LEU A 173 9.26 5.67 15.22
N GLU A 174 9.07 6.91 15.67
CA GLU A 174 7.75 7.54 15.71
C GLU A 174 7.10 7.58 14.33
N ASN A 175 7.86 7.93 13.28
CA ASN A 175 7.35 7.95 11.91
C ASN A 175 6.89 6.57 11.43
N ILE A 176 7.62 5.49 11.76
CA ILE A 176 7.23 4.12 11.44
C ILE A 176 5.91 3.77 12.14
N HIS A 177 5.77 4.12 13.43
CA HIS A 177 4.55 3.88 14.19
C HIS A 177 3.35 4.64 13.60
N VAL A 178 3.50 5.94 13.37
CA VAL A 178 2.47 6.79 12.77
C VAL A 178 2.07 6.28 11.39
N THR A 179 3.05 5.89 10.57
CA THR A 179 2.80 5.33 9.23
C THR A 179 2.01 4.02 9.33
N ARG A 180 2.34 3.11 10.27
CA ARG A 180 1.59 1.87 10.49
C ARG A 180 0.13 2.15 10.83
N GLN A 181 -0.11 3.08 11.75
CA GLN A 181 -1.46 3.46 12.16
C GLN A 181 -2.24 4.10 11.00
N HIS A 182 -1.60 4.98 10.24
CA HIS A 182 -2.21 5.60 9.07
C HIS A 182 -2.57 4.56 8.00
N LEU A 183 -1.71 3.57 7.74
CA LEU A 183 -2.02 2.45 6.83
C LEU A 183 -3.22 1.64 7.30
N LEU A 184 -3.34 1.37 8.60
CA LEU A 184 -4.52 0.68 9.16
C LEU A 184 -5.79 1.51 8.98
N GLN A 185 -5.71 2.83 9.15
CA GLN A 185 -6.83 3.73 8.91
C GLN A 185 -7.26 3.74 7.43
N LEU A 186 -6.31 3.90 6.49
CA LEU A 186 -6.57 3.82 5.06
C LEU A 186 -7.18 2.47 4.67
N TRP A 187 -6.65 1.37 5.23
CA TRP A 187 -7.18 0.04 5.03
C TRP A 187 -8.64 -0.06 5.48
N HIS A 188 -8.99 0.53 6.63
CA HIS A 188 -10.35 0.49 7.14
C HIS A 188 -11.32 1.30 6.27
N ILE A 189 -10.91 2.49 5.83
CA ILE A 189 -11.68 3.34 4.91
C ILE A 189 -11.93 2.59 3.59
N ARG A 190 -10.88 2.01 3.00
CA ARG A 190 -11.01 1.23 1.75
C ARG A 190 -11.91 0.02 1.91
N LYS A 191 -11.85 -0.68 3.06
CA LYS A 191 -12.75 -1.79 3.36
C LYS A 191 -14.21 -1.36 3.26
N VAL A 192 -14.58 -0.28 3.94
CA VAL A 192 -15.97 0.24 3.91
C VAL A 192 -16.40 0.56 2.48
N LYS A 193 -15.54 1.19 1.68
CA LYS A 193 -15.84 1.49 0.27
C LYS A 193 -16.03 0.23 -0.57
N LEU A 194 -15.22 -0.80 -0.38
CA LEU A 194 -15.36 -2.08 -1.09
C LEU A 194 -16.65 -2.82 -0.67
N ASP A 195 -16.97 -2.81 0.61
CA ASP A 195 -18.22 -3.39 1.14
C ASP A 195 -19.45 -2.67 0.54
N GLN A 196 -19.41 -1.33 0.46
CA GLN A 196 -20.46 -0.52 -0.17
C GLN A 196 -20.57 -0.81 -1.68
N CYS A 197 -19.44 -0.95 -2.38
CA CYS A 197 -19.42 -1.31 -3.80
C CYS A 197 -20.08 -2.67 -4.03
N LEU A 198 -19.73 -3.69 -3.22
CA LEU A 198 -20.37 -5.01 -3.30
C LEU A 198 -21.89 -4.94 -3.04
N GLN A 199 -22.32 -4.18 -2.03
CA GLN A 199 -23.74 -3.99 -1.73
C GLN A 199 -24.48 -3.35 -2.91
N LEU A 200 -23.91 -2.33 -3.55
CA LEU A 200 -24.49 -1.70 -4.73
C LEU A 200 -24.63 -2.70 -5.89
N ARG A 201 -23.59 -3.49 -6.17
CA ARG A 201 -23.63 -4.49 -7.26
C ARG A 201 -24.66 -5.60 -7.02
N LEU A 202 -24.82 -6.05 -5.77
CA LEU A 202 -25.87 -7.00 -5.40
C LEU A 202 -27.27 -6.39 -5.59
N TYR A 203 -27.46 -5.15 -5.15
CA TYR A 203 -28.72 -4.44 -5.34
C TYR A 203 -29.06 -4.26 -6.83
N GLU A 204 -28.10 -3.87 -7.66
CA GLU A 204 -28.28 -3.72 -9.10
C GLU A 204 -28.69 -5.05 -9.76
N GLN A 205 -28.05 -6.16 -9.37
CA GLN A 205 -28.41 -7.49 -9.85
C GLN A 205 -29.84 -7.89 -9.44
N ASP A 206 -30.22 -7.62 -8.19
CA ASP A 206 -31.56 -7.94 -7.70
C ASP A 206 -32.64 -7.05 -8.32
N ALA A 207 -32.36 -5.76 -8.54
CA ALA A 207 -33.24 -4.85 -9.24
C ALA A 207 -33.47 -5.28 -10.69
N GLN A 208 -32.42 -5.73 -11.39
CA GLN A 208 -32.53 -6.29 -12.74
C GLN A 208 -33.39 -7.55 -12.77
N LYS A 209 -33.16 -8.49 -11.83
CA LYS A 209 -34.01 -9.69 -11.70
C LYS A 209 -35.47 -9.32 -11.42
N MET A 210 -35.72 -8.37 -10.53
CA MET A 210 -37.07 -7.90 -10.21
C MET A 210 -37.75 -7.28 -11.43
N PHE A 211 -37.04 -6.47 -12.22
CA PHE A 211 -37.57 -5.90 -13.46
C PHE A 211 -37.95 -6.98 -14.48
N VAL A 212 -37.04 -7.94 -14.73
CA VAL A 212 -37.30 -9.06 -15.65
C VAL A 212 -38.48 -9.90 -15.15
N MET A 213 -38.51 -10.22 -13.86
CA MET A 213 -39.59 -10.98 -13.25
C MET A 213 -40.92 -10.22 -13.36
N SER A 214 -40.96 -8.92 -13.06
CA SER A 214 -42.16 -8.10 -13.18
C SER A 214 -42.69 -8.06 -14.62
N ASN A 215 -41.81 -7.89 -15.62
CA ASN A 215 -42.22 -7.91 -17.02
C ASN A 215 -42.76 -9.29 -17.42
N SER A 216 -42.14 -10.37 -16.94
CA SER A 216 -42.62 -11.73 -17.15
C SER A 216 -44.00 -11.96 -16.53
N TRP A 217 -44.21 -11.55 -15.27
CA TRP A 217 -45.52 -11.61 -14.61
C TRP A 217 -46.57 -10.78 -15.34
N GLN A 218 -46.21 -9.59 -15.82
CA GLN A 218 -47.13 -8.73 -16.57
C GLN A 218 -47.55 -9.38 -17.91
N CYS A 219 -46.62 -10.01 -18.63
CA CYS A 219 -46.92 -10.79 -19.82
C CYS A 219 -47.84 -11.99 -19.52
N ALA A 220 -47.57 -12.72 -18.43
CA ALA A 220 -48.41 -13.84 -18.01
C ALA A 220 -49.84 -13.37 -17.67
N LEU A 221 -49.99 -12.27 -16.93
CA LEU A 221 -51.29 -11.68 -16.62
C LEU A 221 -52.05 -11.27 -17.89
N GLN A 222 -51.37 -10.59 -18.83
CA GLN A 222 -51.99 -10.21 -20.11
C GLN A 222 -52.42 -11.44 -20.94
N MET A 223 -51.65 -12.53 -20.87
CA MET A 223 -52.02 -13.78 -21.53
C MET A 223 -53.25 -14.43 -20.86
N PHE A 224 -53.31 -14.45 -19.53
CA PHE A 224 -54.47 -14.97 -18.79
C PHE A 224 -55.74 -14.17 -19.05
N ASP A 225 -55.67 -12.83 -19.01
CA ASP A 225 -56.81 -11.96 -19.31
C ASP A 225 -57.34 -12.21 -20.73
N TRP A 226 -56.44 -12.37 -21.70
CA TRP A 226 -56.82 -12.71 -23.08
C TRP A 226 -57.51 -14.08 -23.16
N ILE A 227 -56.96 -15.11 -22.51
CA ILE A 227 -57.57 -16.45 -22.49
C ILE A 227 -58.96 -16.39 -21.85
N TYR A 228 -59.11 -15.71 -20.72
CA TYR A 228 -60.38 -15.62 -20.01
C TYR A 228 -61.44 -14.88 -20.83
N HIS A 229 -61.08 -13.74 -21.42
CA HIS A 229 -62.00 -12.95 -22.25
C HIS A 229 -62.47 -13.71 -23.49
N ASN A 230 -61.57 -14.46 -24.14
CA ASN A 230 -61.93 -15.19 -25.37
C ASN A 230 -62.56 -16.57 -25.10
N ARG A 231 -62.40 -17.13 -23.90
CA ARG A 231 -62.99 -18.43 -23.51
C ARG A 231 -64.49 -18.43 -23.69
N ASP A 232 -65.17 -17.45 -23.13
CA ASP A 232 -66.64 -17.46 -23.10
C ASP A 232 -67.22 -17.24 -24.50
N LEU A 233 -66.58 -16.40 -25.32
CA LEU A 233 -66.94 -16.21 -26.73
C LEU A 233 -66.76 -17.50 -27.54
N PHE A 234 -65.63 -18.19 -27.36
CA PHE A 234 -65.38 -19.47 -28.03
C PHE A 234 -66.41 -20.53 -27.62
N LEU A 235 -66.71 -20.65 -26.32
CA LEU A 235 -67.63 -21.67 -25.81
C LEU A 235 -69.08 -21.51 -26.31
N VAL A 236 -69.48 -20.32 -26.77
CA VAL A 236 -70.84 -20.10 -27.30
C VAL A 236 -71.04 -20.76 -28.67
N SER A 237 -70.03 -20.72 -29.55
CA SER A 237 -70.17 -21.15 -30.96
C SER A 237 -69.24 -22.30 -31.37
N TYR A 238 -68.40 -22.85 -30.48
CA TYR A 238 -67.40 -23.86 -30.86
C TYR A 238 -67.94 -25.18 -31.44
N VAL A 239 -69.22 -25.50 -31.21
CA VAL A 239 -69.90 -26.66 -31.80
C VAL A 239 -70.85 -26.28 -32.93
N ASP A 240 -71.02 -24.99 -33.18
CA ASP A 240 -72.00 -24.48 -34.13
C ASP A 240 -71.43 -24.52 -35.55
N ILE A 241 -72.24 -24.95 -36.51
CA ILE A 241 -71.82 -25.13 -37.91
C ILE A 241 -72.61 -24.21 -38.84
N GLY A 242 -73.65 -23.54 -38.32
CA GLY A 242 -74.60 -22.75 -39.11
C GLY A 242 -75.63 -23.65 -39.80
N LEU A 243 -76.88 -23.19 -39.85
CA LEU A 243 -77.99 -23.94 -40.48
C LEU A 243 -78.09 -23.62 -41.98
N VAL A 244 -77.48 -22.52 -42.43
CA VAL A 244 -77.42 -22.09 -43.83
C VAL A 244 -75.99 -21.71 -44.22
N TYR A 245 -75.70 -21.74 -45.53
CA TYR A 245 -74.36 -21.44 -46.07
C TYR A 245 -73.79 -20.10 -45.58
N GLN A 246 -74.63 -19.07 -45.47
CA GLN A 246 -74.18 -17.75 -45.04
C GLN A 246 -73.68 -17.75 -43.59
N GLU A 247 -74.42 -18.37 -42.67
CA GLU A 247 -74.02 -18.53 -41.26
C GLU A 247 -72.74 -19.36 -41.12
N ALA A 248 -72.63 -20.45 -41.89
CA ALA A 248 -71.44 -21.29 -41.89
C ALA A 248 -70.18 -20.52 -42.37
N LYS A 249 -70.35 -19.65 -43.35
CA LYS A 249 -69.27 -18.78 -43.86
C LYS A 249 -68.87 -17.74 -42.82
N ASP A 250 -69.84 -17.10 -42.16
CA ASP A 250 -69.57 -16.08 -41.13
C ASP A 250 -68.83 -16.72 -39.93
N LEU A 251 -69.25 -17.90 -39.47
CA LEU A 251 -68.55 -18.69 -38.44
C LEU A 251 -67.11 -19.06 -38.85
N GLN A 252 -66.90 -19.40 -40.12
CA GLN A 252 -65.56 -19.73 -40.65
C GLN A 252 -64.63 -18.50 -40.63
N GLU A 253 -65.15 -17.31 -40.96
CA GLU A 253 -64.40 -16.06 -40.92
C GLU A 253 -64.03 -15.68 -39.47
N GLU A 254 -64.97 -15.83 -38.52
CA GLU A 254 -64.71 -15.64 -37.09
C GLU A 254 -63.64 -16.61 -36.56
N HIS A 255 -63.72 -17.90 -36.90
CA HIS A 255 -62.72 -18.89 -36.50
C HIS A 255 -61.33 -18.58 -37.07
N THR A 256 -61.27 -18.12 -38.32
CA THR A 256 -60.02 -17.71 -38.96
C THR A 256 -59.41 -16.49 -38.28
N HIS A 257 -60.24 -15.52 -37.91
CA HIS A 257 -59.82 -14.35 -37.14
C HIS A 257 -59.31 -14.74 -35.75
N PHE A 258 -60.04 -15.60 -35.04
CA PHE A 258 -59.62 -16.13 -33.74
C PHE A 258 -58.28 -16.84 -33.82
N THR A 259 -58.10 -17.75 -34.79
CA THR A 259 -56.84 -18.49 -35.01
C THR A 259 -55.66 -17.53 -35.22
N ARG A 260 -55.84 -16.48 -36.02
CA ARG A 260 -54.82 -15.45 -36.25
C ARG A 260 -54.50 -14.66 -34.97
N SER A 261 -55.52 -14.30 -34.21
CA SER A 261 -55.40 -13.59 -32.93
C SER A 261 -54.62 -14.42 -31.89
N SER A 262 -54.96 -15.70 -31.76
CA SER A 262 -54.26 -16.67 -30.90
C SER A 262 -52.78 -16.79 -31.23
N MET A 263 -52.44 -16.87 -32.51
CA MET A 263 -51.05 -16.96 -32.96
C MET A 263 -50.25 -15.69 -32.62
N ASN A 264 -50.86 -14.51 -32.76
CA ASN A 264 -50.23 -13.26 -32.40
C ASN A 264 -49.95 -13.16 -30.89
N VAL A 265 -50.88 -13.60 -30.06
CA VAL A 265 -50.70 -13.66 -28.59
C VAL A 265 -49.58 -14.64 -28.22
N TYR A 266 -49.55 -15.82 -28.85
CA TYR A 266 -48.49 -16.80 -28.63
C TYR A 266 -47.10 -16.24 -28.95
N VAL A 267 -46.93 -15.58 -30.10
CA VAL A 267 -45.66 -14.96 -30.50
C VAL A 267 -45.29 -13.80 -29.58
N LYS A 268 -46.27 -12.98 -29.19
CA LYS A 268 -46.04 -11.79 -28.36
C LYS A 268 -45.56 -12.13 -26.94
N TYR A 269 -46.03 -13.25 -26.38
CA TYR A 269 -45.69 -13.68 -25.01
C TYR A 269 -44.77 -14.91 -25.00
N GLN A 270 -44.19 -15.28 -26.14
CA GLN A 270 -43.23 -16.36 -26.20
C GLN A 270 -42.04 -16.02 -25.28
N PRO A 271 -41.70 -16.89 -24.31
CA PRO A 271 -40.57 -16.62 -23.44
C PRO A 271 -39.30 -16.57 -24.30
N HIS A 272 -38.71 -15.39 -24.44
CA HIS A 272 -37.36 -15.28 -24.98
C HIS A 272 -36.44 -16.07 -24.04
N PRO A 273 -35.56 -16.93 -24.57
CA PRO A 273 -34.60 -17.64 -23.75
C PRO A 273 -33.86 -16.60 -22.92
N ILE A 274 -33.98 -16.70 -21.61
CA ILE A 274 -33.18 -15.94 -20.66
C ILE A 274 -31.76 -16.31 -21.02
N SER A 275 -31.05 -15.41 -21.72
CA SER A 275 -29.63 -15.58 -21.94
C SER A 275 -29.01 -15.66 -20.55
N SER A 276 -28.58 -16.87 -20.18
CA SER A 276 -27.84 -17.14 -18.96
C SER A 276 -26.62 -16.23 -18.96
N PHE A 277 -26.67 -15.19 -18.13
CA PHE A 277 -25.50 -14.42 -17.72
C PHE A 277 -24.77 -15.18 -16.62
#